data_AF-A0A2H5Z0S1-F1
#
_entry.id   AF-A0A2H5Z0S1-F1
#
_cell.length_a   1.000
_cell.length_b   1.000
_cell.length_c   1.000
_cell.angle_alpha   90.00
_cell.angle_beta   90.00
_cell.angle_gamma   90.00
#
_symmetry.space_group_name_H-M   'P 1'
#
loop_
_entity.id
_entity.type
_entity.pdbx_description
1 polymer ?
#
loop_
_entity_poly.entity_id
_entity_poly.type
_entity_poly.pdbx_seq_one_letter_code
_entity_poly.pdbx_strand_id
1 'polypeptide(L)'
;MLVLISALLIVTIELTEDFLERGWPRLHRPADGWASSEGLRLLWMVVGGLVFPGIVLLLLNLALLVWRDTSASPVLILGAILIAIGWSVYLILVSQIGGLEEYFQNLGTTFPLAVSAIVLLADLLLLIAFLSAMPDVSLRQLLPPG
;
A
#
# COMPACT_ATOMS: atom_id res chain seq x y z
N MET A 1 -4.20 17.45 3.87
CA MET A 1 -3.77 16.29 3.06
C MET A 1 -2.56 15.57 3.67
N LEU A 2 -1.37 16.16 3.73
CA LEU A 2 -0.18 15.49 4.30
C LEU A 2 -0.36 15.00 5.75
N VAL A 3 -0.98 15.81 6.62
CA VAL A 3 -1.31 15.43 8.01
C VAL A 3 -2.27 14.24 8.05
N LEU A 4 -3.28 14.22 7.16
CA LEU A 4 -4.25 13.13 7.06
C LEU A 4 -3.57 11.83 6.63
N ILE A 5 -2.73 11.90 5.60
CA ILE A 5 -2.00 10.73 5.09
C ILE A 5 -0.99 10.22 6.11
N SER A 6 -0.31 11.12 6.83
CA SER A 6 0.61 10.75 7.91
C SER A 6 -0.13 10.08 9.07
N ALA A 7 -1.28 10.60 9.48
CA ALA A 7 -2.13 9.98 10.49
C ALA A 7 -2.62 8.60 10.05
N LEU A 8 -3.03 8.46 8.79
CA LEU A 8 -3.45 7.18 8.22
C LEU A 8 -2.28 6.16 8.13
N LEU A 9 -1.05 6.65 7.95
CA LEU A 9 0.17 5.83 7.96
C LEU A 9 0.47 5.29 9.36
N ILE A 10 0.35 6.15 10.38
CA ILE A 10 0.48 5.74 11.79
C ILE A 10 -0.57 4.67 12.10
N VAL A 11 -1.83 4.88 11.70
CA VAL A 11 -2.90 3.88 11.88
C VAL A 11 -2.58 2.58 11.13
N THR A 12 -2.02 2.65 9.93
CA THR A 12 -1.65 1.45 9.16
C THR A 12 -0.50 0.69 9.81
N ILE A 13 0.46 1.39 10.41
CA ILE A 13 1.55 0.78 11.19
C ILE A 13 0.96 0.11 12.43
N GLU A 14 0.16 0.81 13.24
CA GLU A 14 -0.47 0.26 14.45
C GLU A 14 -1.31 -0.98 14.14
N LEU A 15 -2.14 -0.94 13.08
CA LEU A 15 -2.96 -2.08 12.68
C LEU A 15 -2.13 -3.25 12.14
N THR A 16 -1.00 -2.97 11.50
CA THR A 16 -0.09 -4.02 10.99
C THR A 16 0.68 -4.66 12.14
N GLU A 17 1.12 -3.87 13.12
CA GLU A 17 1.73 -4.37 14.37
C GLU A 17 0.72 -5.21 15.16
N ASP A 18 -0.52 -4.74 15.33
CA ASP A 18 -1.58 -5.52 15.98
C ASP A 18 -1.88 -6.83 15.25
N PHE A 19 -1.85 -6.83 13.90
CA PHE A 19 -2.03 -8.03 13.09
C PHE A 19 -0.85 -9.00 13.21
N LEU A 20 0.38 -8.48 13.28
CA LEU A 20 1.62 -9.24 13.49
C LEU A 20 1.71 -9.82 14.91
N GLU A 21 1.35 -9.03 15.93
CA GLU A 21 1.32 -9.45 17.34
C GLU A 21 0.25 -10.50 17.60
N ARG A 22 -0.91 -10.41 16.92
CA ARG A 22 -1.90 -11.50 16.92
C ARG A 22 -1.40 -12.78 16.23
N GLY A 23 -0.27 -12.72 15.51
CA GLY A 23 0.37 -13.83 14.80
C GLY A 23 1.36 -14.67 15.63
N TRP A 24 1.70 -14.30 16.87
CA TRP A 24 2.65 -15.05 17.72
C TRP A 24 2.12 -15.27 19.16
N PRO A 25 2.20 -16.50 19.68
CA PRO A 25 1.11 -17.45 19.76
C PRO A 25 0.19 -17.23 20.98
N ARG A 26 -1.05 -16.79 20.74
CA ARG A 26 -2.21 -17.31 21.49
C ARG A 26 -3.14 -18.00 20.51
N LEU A 27 -2.76 -19.25 20.21
CA LEU A 27 -3.58 -20.29 19.59
C LEU A 27 -4.87 -20.48 20.43
N HIS A 28 -5.86 -19.63 20.21
CA HIS A 28 -7.24 -20.07 20.34
C HIS A 28 -7.51 -20.92 19.11
N ARG A 29 -7.24 -22.22 19.25
CA ARG A 29 -7.49 -23.25 18.24
C ARG A 29 -9.00 -23.23 17.95
N PRO A 30 -9.47 -22.77 16.77
CA PRO A 30 -10.84 -22.99 16.39
C PRO A 30 -10.92 -24.46 15.97
N ALA A 31 -11.88 -25.18 16.54
CA ALA A 31 -12.28 -26.46 16.01
C ALA A 31 -12.82 -26.22 14.59
N ASP A 32 -12.29 -26.99 13.64
CA ASP A 32 -12.77 -27.13 12.26
C ASP A 32 -12.23 -26.15 11.20
N GLY A 33 -11.43 -26.68 10.26
CA GLY A 33 -11.41 -26.19 8.86
C GLY A 33 -10.18 -25.45 8.32
N TRP A 34 -9.02 -25.43 8.98
CA TRP A 34 -7.93 -24.49 8.65
C TRP A 34 -6.91 -24.88 7.56
N ALA A 35 -7.09 -25.98 6.83
CA ALA A 35 -6.11 -26.42 5.81
C ALA A 35 -6.06 -25.53 4.54
N SER A 36 -7.09 -24.71 4.28
CA SER A 36 -7.14 -23.73 3.17
C SER A 36 -6.80 -22.28 3.59
N SER A 37 -6.55 -22.04 4.88
CA SER A 37 -6.46 -20.69 5.47
C SER A 37 -5.06 -20.06 5.41
N GLU A 38 -4.01 -20.87 5.37
CA GLU A 38 -2.62 -20.40 5.46
C GLU A 38 -2.16 -19.70 4.17
N GLY A 39 -2.48 -20.27 3.00
CA GLY A 39 -2.16 -19.66 1.71
C GLY A 39 -2.90 -18.34 1.48
N LEU A 40 -4.18 -18.26 1.88
CA LEU A 40 -4.95 -17.03 1.78
C LEU A 40 -4.42 -15.94 2.71
N ARG A 41 -4.02 -16.33 3.94
CA ARG A 41 -3.37 -15.42 4.90
C ARG A 41 -2.04 -14.88 4.37
N LEU A 42 -1.20 -15.72 3.78
CA LEU A 42 0.06 -15.31 3.15
C LEU A 42 -0.16 -14.31 2.01
N LEU A 43 -1.18 -14.52 1.17
CA LEU A 43 -1.52 -13.57 0.09
C LEU A 43 -1.94 -12.20 0.65
N TRP A 44 -2.69 -12.16 1.75
CA TRP A 44 -3.04 -10.91 2.41
C TRP A 44 -1.86 -10.22 3.09
N MET A 45 -0.90 -10.98 3.63
CA MET A 45 0.37 -10.42 4.10
C MET A 45 1.15 -9.77 2.95
N VAL A 46 1.16 -10.39 1.76
CA VAL A 46 1.78 -9.80 0.56
C VAL A 46 1.09 -8.49 0.19
N VAL A 47 -0.25 -8.45 0.20
CA VAL A 47 -1.00 -7.21 -0.06
C VAL A 47 -0.62 -6.12 0.95
N GLY A 48 -0.58 -6.42 2.24
CA GLY A 48 -0.16 -5.47 3.27
C GLY A 48 1.27 -4.97 3.07
N GLY A 49 2.19 -5.87 2.71
CA GLY A 49 3.57 -5.53 2.40
C GLY A 49 3.72 -4.65 1.14
N LEU A 50 2.82 -4.77 0.17
CA LEU A 50 2.77 -3.93 -1.03
C LEU A 50 2.11 -2.57 -0.79
N VAL A 51 1.09 -2.50 0.07
CA VAL A 51 0.40 -1.22 0.37
C VAL A 51 1.36 -0.21 1.02
N PHE A 52 2.29 -0.70 1.85
CA PHE A 52 3.27 0.14 2.54
C PHE A 52 4.15 0.99 1.59
N PRO A 53 4.91 0.41 0.64
CA PRO A 53 5.73 1.18 -0.29
C PRO A 53 4.90 2.16 -1.14
N GLY A 54 3.69 1.77 -1.55
CA GLY A 54 2.78 2.68 -2.26
C GLY A 54 2.40 3.92 -1.47
N ILE A 55 2.08 3.79 -0.17
CA ILE A 55 1.78 4.95 0.68
C ILE A 55 3.02 5.85 0.84
N VAL A 56 4.20 5.25 1.03
CA VAL A 56 5.47 6.00 1.11
C VAL A 56 5.72 6.78 -0.18
N LEU A 57 5.57 6.14 -1.34
CA LEU A 57 5.72 6.80 -2.64
C LEU A 57 4.70 7.92 -2.85
N LEU A 58 3.45 7.73 -2.42
CA LEU A 58 2.43 8.76 -2.46
C LEU A 58 2.84 9.99 -1.64
N LEU A 59 3.34 9.78 -0.41
CA LEU A 59 3.85 10.86 0.44
C LEU A 59 5.03 11.60 -0.19
N LEU A 60 5.99 10.86 -0.75
CA LEU A 60 7.15 11.45 -1.41
C LEU A 60 6.74 12.30 -2.62
N ASN A 61 5.82 11.82 -3.45
CA ASN A 61 5.27 12.59 -4.56
C ASN A 61 4.56 13.86 -4.09
N LEU A 62 3.74 13.77 -3.04
CA LEU A 62 3.04 14.94 -2.48
C LEU A 62 4.02 15.95 -1.86
N ALA A 63 5.07 15.48 -1.19
CA ALA A 63 6.13 16.35 -0.67
C ALA A 63 6.85 17.07 -1.80
N LEU A 64 7.20 16.38 -2.91
CA LEU A 64 7.77 16.99 -4.10
C LEU A 64 6.83 18.02 -4.72
N LEU A 65 5.53 17.72 -4.81
CA LEU A 65 4.52 18.59 -5.36
C LEU A 65 4.44 19.91 -4.58
N VAL A 66 4.41 19.83 -3.25
CA VAL A 66 4.42 20.99 -2.35
C VAL A 66 5.75 21.74 -2.42
N TRP A 67 6.87 21.03 -2.49
CA TRP A 67 8.21 21.64 -2.51
C TRP A 67 8.48 22.39 -3.81
N ARG A 68 8.04 21.85 -4.95
CA ARG A 68 8.28 22.43 -6.28
C ARG A 68 7.15 23.34 -6.77
N ASP A 69 6.05 23.42 -6.03
CA ASP A 69 4.83 24.14 -6.41
C ASP A 69 4.35 23.76 -7.83
N THR A 70 4.39 22.45 -8.12
CA THR A 70 4.01 21.90 -9.43
C THR A 70 2.59 21.34 -9.40
N SER A 71 1.94 21.26 -10.56
CA SER A 71 0.65 20.58 -10.67
C SER A 71 0.77 19.06 -10.60
N ALA A 72 -0.29 18.40 -10.12
CA ALA A 72 -0.33 16.94 -10.07
C ALA A 72 -0.40 16.35 -11.49
N SER A 73 0.56 15.49 -11.83
CA SER A 73 0.55 14.73 -13.09
C SER A 73 -0.63 13.74 -13.12
N PRO A 74 -1.26 13.49 -14.29
CA PRO A 74 -2.28 12.44 -14.42
C PRO A 74 -1.80 11.06 -13.95
N VAL A 75 -0.49 10.77 -14.09
CA VAL A 75 0.14 9.52 -13.62
C VAL A 75 0.11 9.43 -12.10
N LEU A 76 0.42 10.53 -11.41
CA LEU A 76 0.36 10.63 -9.96
C LEU A 76 -1.09 10.46 -9.46
N ILE A 77 -2.05 11.13 -10.11
CA ILE A 77 -3.46 11.06 -9.73
C ILE A 77 -3.97 9.62 -9.87
N LEU A 78 -3.66 8.96 -10.99
CA LEU A 78 -4.07 7.57 -11.22
C LEU A 78 -3.44 6.62 -10.21
N GLY A 79 -2.13 6.74 -9.96
CA GLY A 79 -1.43 5.97 -8.93
C GLY A 79 -2.02 6.18 -7.53
N ALA A 80 -2.36 7.43 -7.18
CA ALA A 80 -2.98 7.79 -5.91
C ALA A 80 -4.38 7.18 -5.74
N ILE A 81 -5.18 7.13 -6.82
CA ILE A 81 -6.50 6.49 -6.79
C ILE A 81 -6.36 4.98 -6.60
N LEU A 82 -5.47 4.32 -7.35
CA LEU A 82 -5.28 2.87 -7.26
C LEU A 82 -4.75 2.45 -5.89
N ILE A 83 -3.79 3.18 -5.31
CA ILE A 83 -3.29 2.87 -3.97
C ILE A 83 -4.38 3.10 -2.92
N ALA A 84 -5.19 4.16 -3.06
CA ALA A 84 -6.29 4.42 -2.13
C ALA A 84 -7.35 3.30 -2.15
N ILE A 85 -7.66 2.75 -3.33
CA ILE A 85 -8.57 1.61 -3.47
C ILE A 85 -7.97 0.37 -2.80
N GLY A 86 -6.73 0.00 -3.15
CA GLY A 86 -6.08 -1.19 -2.59
C GLY A 86 -5.91 -1.11 -1.07
N TRP A 87 -5.55 0.07 -0.58
CA TRP A 87 -5.42 0.35 0.84
C TRP A 87 -6.76 0.29 1.57
N SER A 88 -7.83 0.85 1.00
CA SER A 88 -9.17 0.79 1.61
C SER A 88 -9.64 -0.66 1.76
N VAL A 89 -9.45 -1.48 0.72
CA VAL A 89 -9.79 -2.91 0.76
C VAL A 89 -8.99 -3.63 1.85
N TYR A 90 -7.69 -3.35 1.96
CA TYR A 90 -6.84 -3.92 3.00
C TYR A 90 -7.29 -3.51 4.41
N LEU A 91 -7.61 -2.23 4.63
CA LEU A 91 -8.10 -1.73 5.93
C LEU A 91 -9.44 -2.35 6.32
N ILE A 92 -10.38 -2.51 5.39
CA ILE A 92 -11.67 -3.17 5.66
C ILE A 92 -11.44 -4.60 6.14
N LEU A 93 -10.51 -5.33 5.51
CA LEU A 93 -10.18 -6.70 5.91
C LEU A 93 -9.54 -6.76 7.31
N VAL A 94 -8.50 -5.96 7.55
CA VAL A 94 -7.73 -6.00 8.80
C VAL A 94 -8.55 -5.50 9.99
N SER A 95 -9.42 -4.53 9.78
CA SER A 95 -10.27 -3.97 10.84
C SER A 95 -11.40 -4.91 11.29
N GLN A 96 -11.67 -6.00 10.57
CA GLN A 96 -12.77 -6.94 10.81
C GLN A 96 -14.15 -6.25 10.96
N ILE A 97 -14.30 -5.02 10.44
CA ILE A 97 -15.51 -4.23 10.60
C ILE A 97 -16.64 -4.91 9.81
N GLY A 98 -17.68 -5.36 10.51
CA GLY A 98 -18.93 -5.83 9.92
C GLY A 98 -18.99 -7.32 9.54
N GLY A 99 -18.09 -8.18 10.04
CA GLY A 99 -18.19 -9.63 9.81
C GLY A 99 -18.00 -10.06 8.35
N LEU A 100 -17.41 -9.20 7.51
CA LEU A 100 -17.17 -9.42 6.08
C LEU A 100 -16.13 -10.51 5.78
N GLU A 101 -15.55 -11.14 6.81
CA GLU A 101 -14.53 -12.18 6.68
C GLU A 101 -15.07 -13.39 5.91
N GLU A 102 -16.30 -13.83 6.18
CA GLU A 102 -16.98 -14.90 5.42
C GLU A 102 -17.22 -14.52 3.94
N TYR A 103 -17.49 -13.24 3.66
CA TYR A 103 -17.71 -12.76 2.30
C TYR A 103 -16.41 -12.80 1.48
N PHE A 104 -15.29 -12.37 2.07
CA PHE A 104 -13.98 -12.46 1.43
C PHE A 104 -13.47 -13.89 1.31
N GLN A 105 -13.80 -14.78 2.26
CA GLN A 105 -13.49 -16.21 2.15
C GLN A 105 -14.19 -16.85 0.95
N ASN A 106 -15.44 -16.48 0.66
CA ASN A 106 -16.18 -16.99 -0.50
C ASN A 106 -15.60 -16.54 -1.85
N LEU A 107 -14.90 -15.40 -1.89
CA LEU A 107 -14.19 -14.93 -3.09
C LEU A 107 -12.88 -15.69 -3.35
N GLY A 108 -12.37 -16.43 -2.37
CA GLY A 108 -11.19 -17.27 -2.49
C GLY A 108 -9.90 -16.48 -2.79
N THR A 109 -8.93 -17.15 -3.39
CA THR A 109 -7.58 -16.60 -3.65
C THR A 109 -7.54 -15.55 -4.76
N THR A 110 -8.55 -15.51 -5.64
CA THR A 110 -8.60 -14.56 -6.77
C THR A 110 -8.67 -13.11 -6.31
N PHE A 111 -9.36 -12.84 -5.21
CA PHE A 111 -9.54 -11.48 -4.71
C PHE A 111 -8.24 -10.83 -4.19
N PRO A 112 -7.47 -11.44 -3.26
CA PRO A 112 -6.19 -10.87 -2.84
C PRO A 112 -5.18 -10.79 -3.99
N LEU A 113 -5.23 -11.70 -4.97
CA LEU A 113 -4.42 -11.59 -6.19
C LEU A 113 -4.78 -10.33 -7.00
N ALA A 114 -6.07 -10.07 -7.23
CA ALA A 114 -6.52 -8.86 -7.93
C ALA A 114 -6.12 -7.58 -7.18
N VAL A 115 -6.27 -7.55 -5.85
CA VAL A 115 -5.84 -6.42 -5.02
C VAL A 115 -4.33 -6.24 -5.11
N SER A 116 -3.55 -7.32 -5.03
CA SER A 116 -2.09 -7.24 -5.14
C SER A 116 -1.64 -6.66 -6.49
N ALA A 117 -2.29 -7.05 -7.59
CA ALA A 117 -2.01 -6.51 -8.92
C ALA A 117 -2.35 -5.01 -9.02
N ILE A 118 -3.47 -4.58 -8.44
CA ILE A 118 -3.87 -3.16 -8.39
C ILE A 118 -2.86 -2.34 -7.60
N VAL A 119 -2.45 -2.82 -6.42
CA VAL A 119 -1.47 -2.13 -5.57
C VAL A 119 -0.11 -2.09 -6.26
N LEU A 120 0.34 -3.19 -6.86
CA LEU A 120 1.60 -3.22 -7.61
C LEU A 120 1.60 -2.23 -8.78
N LEU A 121 0.51 -2.13 -9.51
CA LEU A 121 0.36 -1.14 -10.58
C LEU A 121 0.38 0.29 -10.01
N ALA A 122 -0.27 0.53 -8.87
CA ALA A 122 -0.25 1.81 -8.18
C ALA A 122 1.19 2.21 -7.81
N ASP A 123 1.96 1.30 -7.23
CA ASP A 123 3.35 1.52 -6.84
C ASP A 123 4.22 1.90 -8.05
N LEU A 124 4.06 1.17 -9.16
CA LEU A 124 4.79 1.47 -10.39
C LEU A 124 4.45 2.87 -10.92
N LEU A 125 3.17 3.25 -10.94
CA LEU A 125 2.75 4.58 -11.39
C LEU A 125 3.29 5.68 -10.46
N LEU A 126 3.23 5.48 -9.15
CA LEU A 126 3.74 6.44 -8.17
C LEU A 126 5.27 6.56 -8.24
N LEU A 127 5.99 5.46 -8.51
CA LEU A 127 7.42 5.47 -8.74
C LEU A 127 7.77 6.22 -10.03
N ILE A 128 7.06 5.96 -11.13
CA ILE A 128 7.26 6.67 -12.40
C ILE A 128 7.02 8.17 -12.24
N ALA A 129 5.94 8.54 -11.55
CA ALA A 129 5.61 9.94 -11.25
C ALA A 129 6.71 10.59 -10.42
N PHE A 130 7.24 9.89 -9.42
CA PHE A 130 8.31 10.36 -8.56
C PHE A 130 9.60 10.61 -9.33
N LEU A 131 10.04 9.61 -10.11
CA LEU A 131 11.26 9.69 -10.92
C LEU A 131 11.17 10.81 -11.97
N SER A 132 9.99 10.98 -12.57
CA SER A 132 9.74 12.04 -13.55
C SER A 132 9.72 13.44 -12.94
N ALA A 133 9.42 13.54 -11.64
CA ALA A 133 9.44 14.79 -10.89
C ALA A 133 10.81 15.10 -10.28
N MET A 134 11.77 14.16 -10.26
CA MET A 134 13.12 14.42 -9.79
C MET A 134 13.89 15.31 -10.77
N PRO A 135 14.71 16.26 -10.26
CA PRO A 135 15.53 17.09 -11.12
C PRO A 135 16.59 16.23 -11.82
N ASP A 136 16.78 16.45 -13.13
CA ASP A 136 17.94 15.94 -13.86
C ASP A 136 19.19 16.56 -13.24
N VAL A 137 19.86 15.82 -12.35
CA VAL A 137 21.18 16.20 -11.84
C VAL A 137 22.17 15.90 -12.96
N SER A 138 22.18 16.77 -13.96
CA SER A 138 23.11 16.68 -15.08
C SER A 138 24.52 16.72 -14.53
N LEU A 139 25.21 15.57 -14.52
CA LEU A 139 26.64 15.42 -14.19
C LEU A 139 27.53 16.39 -15.01
N ARG A 140 27.01 16.98 -16.08
CA ARG A 140 27.64 18.07 -16.86
C ARG A 140 27.85 19.36 -16.07
N GLN A 141 27.06 19.65 -15.03
CA GLN A 141 27.30 20.81 -14.16
C GLN A 141 28.44 20.59 -13.15
N LEU A 142 28.88 19.34 -12.96
CA LEU A 142 30.00 18.97 -12.09
C LEU A 142 31.34 18.82 -12.84
N LEU A 143 31.33 18.91 -14.17
CA LEU A 143 32.54 18.94 -14.99
C LEU A 143 32.91 20.40 -15.27
N PRO A 144 34.12 20.86 -14.92
CA PRO A 144 34.57 22.19 -15.26
C PRO A 144 34.58 22.37 -16.79
N PRO A 145 34.35 23.59 -17.30
CA PRO A 145 34.47 23.87 -18.73
C PRO A 145 35.91 23.54 -19.16
N GLY A 146 36.04 22.55 -20.03
CA GLY A 146 37.28 22.21 -20.74
C GLY A 146 37.52 23.12 -21.94
#